data_AF-A0A0A6FAK4-F1
#
_entry.id   AF-A0A0A6FAK4-F1
#
_cell.length_a   1.000
_cell.length_b   1.000
_cell.length_c   1.000
_cell.angle_alpha   90.00
_cell.angle_beta   90.00
_cell.angle_gamma   90.00
#
_symmetry.space_group_name_H-M   'P 1'
#
loop_
_entity.id
_entity.type
_entity.pdbx_description
1 polymer ?
#
loop_
_entity_poly.entity_id
_entity_poly.type
_entity_poly.pdbx_seq_one_letter_code
_entity_poly.pdbx_strand_id
1 'polypeptide(L)'
;AQEAGDQDDVAKALHAQHQGVLGSGPANLTANEFPEFTEPHLVLASPAGIALTTPRSSHIATGEHLALSSTGHTSLSIGKRLLASASRGMRLFVQSMGWRLVAASGDIDVRALKDSINLLAKLNITANADRITITAKTELVIQGGGSATTYNAGGITHATSGPYTAHAAN
;
A
#
# COMPACT_ATOMS: atom_id res chain seq x y z
N ALA A 1 -3.95 -10.75 -4.36
CA ALA A 1 -3.42 -9.49 -3.80
C ALA A 1 -1.90 -9.34 -3.97
N GLN A 2 -1.27 -10.21 -4.76
CA GLN A 2 0.05 -10.01 -5.35
C GLN A 2 -0.15 -10.09 -6.87
N GLU A 3 0.52 -9.23 -7.63
CA GLU A 3 0.93 -9.65 -8.97
C GLU A 3 2.10 -10.62 -8.76
N ALA A 4 2.11 -11.74 -9.49
CA ALA A 4 3.19 -12.72 -9.40
C ALA A 4 4.54 -12.04 -9.71
N GLY A 5 5.58 -12.30 -8.92
CA GLY A 5 6.94 -11.82 -9.19
C GLY A 5 7.55 -10.93 -8.11
N ASP A 6 7.01 -9.74 -7.83
CA ASP A 6 7.75 -8.73 -7.05
C ASP A 6 8.10 -9.18 -5.61
N GLN A 7 7.15 -9.78 -4.88
CA GLN A 7 7.44 -10.32 -3.54
C GLN A 7 8.21 -11.64 -3.59
N ASP A 8 8.04 -12.43 -4.65
CA ASP A 8 8.75 -13.70 -4.83
C ASP A 8 10.25 -13.45 -5.05
N ASP A 9 10.58 -12.40 -5.82
CA ASP A 9 11.98 -12.02 -6.09
C ASP A 9 12.67 -11.50 -4.84
N VAL A 10 11.99 -10.65 -4.04
CA VAL A 10 12.47 -10.23 -2.72
C VAL A 10 12.69 -11.45 -1.82
N ALA A 11 11.73 -12.37 -1.75
CA ALA A 11 11.84 -13.56 -0.91
C ALA A 11 13.00 -14.48 -1.34
N LYS A 12 13.19 -14.69 -2.65
CA LYS A 12 14.30 -15.49 -3.20
C LYS A 12 15.66 -14.85 -2.86
N ALA A 13 15.81 -13.55 -3.07
CA ALA A 13 17.06 -12.84 -2.79
C ALA A 13 17.40 -12.88 -1.28
N LEU A 14 16.42 -12.65 -0.42
CA LEU A 14 16.62 -12.74 1.04
C LEU A 14 16.91 -14.17 1.49
N HIS A 15 16.30 -15.18 0.84
CA HIS A 15 16.60 -16.58 1.12
C HIS A 15 18.04 -16.92 0.74
N ALA A 16 18.52 -16.49 -0.43
CA ALA A 16 19.90 -16.70 -0.86
C ALA A 16 20.89 -16.03 0.11
N GLN A 17 20.63 -14.78 0.52
CA GLN A 17 21.42 -14.10 1.54
C GLN A 17 21.44 -14.89 2.85
N HIS A 18 20.29 -15.39 3.31
CA HIS A 18 20.20 -16.19 4.53
C HIS A 18 21.03 -17.49 4.44
N GLN A 19 21.04 -18.18 3.30
CA GLN A 19 21.88 -19.37 3.11
C GLN A 19 23.37 -19.02 3.21
N GLY A 20 23.79 -17.89 2.66
CA GLY A 20 25.18 -17.44 2.79
C GLY A 20 25.58 -17.07 4.23
N VAL A 21 24.63 -16.58 5.04
CA VAL A 21 24.85 -16.37 6.49
C VAL A 21 24.97 -17.70 7.23
N LEU A 22 24.05 -18.65 6.97
CA LEU A 22 24.07 -19.98 7.60
C LEU A 22 25.33 -20.76 7.25
N GLY A 23 25.79 -20.65 6.00
CA GLY A 23 26.97 -21.34 5.50
C GLY A 23 26.82 -22.85 5.39
N SER A 24 27.93 -23.61 5.41
CA SER A 24 27.94 -25.04 5.07
C SER A 24 28.39 -25.96 6.21
N GLY A 25 27.44 -26.59 6.91
CA GLY A 25 27.71 -27.68 7.85
C GLY A 25 27.89 -27.23 9.32
N PRO A 26 28.27 -28.15 10.23
CA PRO A 26 28.48 -27.83 11.64
C PRO A 26 29.86 -27.21 11.89
N ALA A 27 29.97 -26.34 12.90
CA ALA A 27 31.24 -25.73 13.30
C ALA A 27 32.24 -26.77 13.83
N ASN A 28 33.51 -26.65 13.40
CA ASN A 28 34.62 -27.45 13.91
C ASN A 28 35.45 -26.60 14.87
N LEU A 29 35.04 -26.62 16.14
CA LEU A 29 35.65 -25.83 17.21
C LEU A 29 37.13 -26.17 17.44
N THR A 30 37.55 -27.42 17.17
CA THR A 30 38.93 -27.86 17.33
C THR A 30 39.86 -27.36 16.22
N ALA A 31 39.34 -27.16 15.00
CA ALA A 31 40.08 -26.55 13.90
C ALA A 31 39.88 -25.03 13.79
N ASN A 32 39.05 -24.44 14.68
CA ASN A 32 38.62 -23.05 14.62
C ASN A 32 37.98 -22.69 13.25
N GLU A 33 37.22 -23.63 12.69
CA GLU A 33 36.47 -23.45 11.45
C GLU A 33 35.00 -23.19 11.78
N PHE A 34 34.52 -22.03 11.34
CA PHE A 34 33.13 -21.60 11.44
C PHE A 34 32.57 -21.56 10.02
N PRO A 35 31.60 -22.42 9.68
CA PRO A 35 31.08 -22.56 8.32
C PRO A 35 30.17 -21.40 7.92
N GLU A 36 29.70 -20.60 8.87
CA GLU A 36 28.86 -19.42 8.66
C GLU A 36 29.57 -18.33 7.83
N PHE A 37 28.80 -17.43 7.23
CA PHE A 37 29.30 -16.30 6.42
C PHE A 37 30.17 -16.73 5.23
N THR A 38 29.61 -17.50 4.30
CA THR A 38 30.30 -17.87 3.05
C THR A 38 30.51 -16.68 2.11
N GLU A 39 29.95 -15.52 2.45
CA GLU A 39 30.09 -14.22 1.80
C GLU A 39 30.34 -13.14 2.87
N PRO A 40 30.91 -11.97 2.51
CA PRO A 40 31.27 -10.91 3.47
C PRO A 40 30.04 -10.12 3.95
N HIS A 41 29.13 -10.77 4.69
CA HIS A 41 27.94 -10.13 5.25
C HIS A 41 28.25 -9.39 6.55
N LEU A 42 27.47 -8.34 6.83
CA LEU A 42 27.37 -7.72 8.14
C LEU A 42 26.02 -8.10 8.76
N VAL A 43 26.03 -8.81 9.88
CA VAL A 43 24.82 -9.18 10.63
C VAL A 43 24.83 -8.51 12.00
N LEU A 44 23.73 -7.84 12.34
CA LEU A 44 23.48 -7.24 13.64
C LEU A 44 22.39 -8.05 14.35
N ALA A 45 22.73 -8.70 15.46
CA ALA A 45 21.80 -9.49 16.25
C ALA A 45 21.95 -9.16 17.74
N SER A 46 20.83 -8.95 18.43
CA SER A 46 20.81 -8.69 19.87
C SER A 46 19.48 -9.17 20.46
N PRO A 47 19.49 -10.05 21.48
CA PRO A 47 18.27 -10.52 22.13
C PRO A 47 17.56 -9.42 22.94
N ALA A 48 18.28 -8.36 23.33
CA ALA A 48 17.71 -7.21 24.05
C ALA A 48 17.22 -6.10 23.10
N GLY A 49 17.73 -6.05 21.87
CA GLY A 49 17.38 -5.06 20.85
C GLY A 49 18.56 -4.28 20.28
N ILE A 50 18.27 -3.46 19.26
CA ILE A 50 19.22 -2.61 18.54
C ILE A 50 18.68 -1.18 18.52
N ALA A 51 19.49 -0.21 18.93
CA ALA A 51 19.17 1.21 18.86
C ALA A 51 20.10 1.93 17.88
N LEU A 52 19.55 2.63 16.89
CA LEU A 52 20.29 3.40 15.89
C LEU A 52 19.81 4.86 15.91
N THR A 53 20.66 5.78 16.37
CA THR A 53 20.29 7.19 16.54
C THR A 53 21.42 8.13 16.11
N THR A 54 21.09 9.28 15.53
CA THR A 54 22.04 10.35 15.20
C THR A 54 21.31 11.70 15.23
N PRO A 55 21.97 12.80 15.67
CA PRO A 55 21.40 14.14 15.58
C PRO A 55 21.45 14.70 14.14
N ARG A 56 22.16 14.03 13.23
CA ARG A 56 22.26 14.39 11.81
C ARG A 56 21.51 13.37 10.95
N SER A 57 21.92 13.19 9.70
CA SER A 57 21.25 12.31 8.75
C SER A 57 21.64 10.84 8.92
N SER A 58 20.67 9.96 8.67
CA SER A 58 20.89 8.55 8.36
C SER A 58 20.58 8.31 6.88
N HIS A 59 21.35 7.46 6.21
CA HIS A 59 21.13 7.09 4.81
C HIS A 59 21.23 5.56 4.67
N ILE A 60 20.18 4.94 4.13
CA ILE A 60 20.12 3.52 3.83
C ILE A 60 19.87 3.41 2.34
N ALA A 61 20.85 2.87 1.61
CA ALA A 61 20.77 2.64 0.19
C ALA A 61 21.05 1.16 -0.09
N THR A 62 20.21 0.54 -0.91
CA THR A 62 20.31 -0.87 -1.26
C THR A 62 20.27 -0.99 -2.78
N GLY A 63 21.18 -1.78 -3.35
CA GLY A 63 21.25 -1.99 -4.81
C GLY A 63 20.15 -2.89 -5.36
N GLU A 64 19.62 -3.79 -4.51
CA GLU A 64 18.55 -4.73 -4.84
C GLU A 64 17.31 -4.48 -3.98
N HIS A 65 17.14 -5.21 -2.88
CA HIS A 65 15.91 -5.21 -2.09
C HIS A 65 16.12 -4.73 -0.66
N LEU A 66 15.28 -3.79 -0.21
CA LEU A 66 15.15 -3.44 1.21
C LEU A 66 13.88 -4.07 1.78
N ALA A 67 14.04 -4.97 2.76
CA ALA A 67 12.92 -5.57 3.48
C ALA A 67 12.92 -5.15 4.95
N LEU A 68 11.76 -4.71 5.43
CA LEU A 68 11.50 -4.38 6.83
C LEU A 68 10.36 -5.25 7.31
N SER A 69 10.64 -6.09 8.31
CA SER A 69 9.66 -7.03 8.85
C SER A 69 9.65 -6.95 10.37
N SER A 70 8.47 -6.99 10.96
CA SER A 70 8.26 -7.01 12.40
C SER A 70 7.14 -7.99 12.73
N THR A 71 7.26 -8.70 13.85
CA THR A 71 6.20 -9.58 14.37
C THR A 71 5.15 -8.80 15.16
N GLY A 72 5.55 -7.65 15.72
CA GLY A 72 4.66 -6.68 16.34
C GLY A 72 4.26 -5.57 15.37
N HIS A 73 4.44 -4.31 15.80
CA HIS A 73 4.14 -3.14 14.99
C HIS A 73 5.40 -2.55 14.35
N THR A 74 5.27 -2.09 13.11
CA THR A 74 6.20 -1.13 12.51
C THR A 74 5.61 0.27 12.65
N SER A 75 6.32 1.18 13.32
CA SER A 75 5.92 2.59 13.46
C SER A 75 6.88 3.49 12.69
N LEU A 76 6.32 4.43 11.92
CA LEU A 76 7.06 5.46 11.20
C LEU A 76 6.54 6.82 11.67
N SER A 77 7.37 7.56 12.40
CA SER A 77 7.04 8.90 12.89
C SER A 77 7.94 9.93 12.21
N ILE A 78 7.35 10.88 11.47
CA ILE A 78 8.07 11.88 10.68
C ILE A 78 7.70 13.27 11.16
N GLY A 79 8.70 14.05 11.60
CA GLY A 79 8.47 15.40 12.12
C GLY A 79 8.12 16.47 11.07
N LYS A 80 8.37 16.19 9.79
CA LYS A 80 8.03 17.09 8.67
C LYS A 80 7.21 16.37 7.60
N ARG A 81 7.83 15.84 6.54
CA ARG A 81 7.14 15.23 5.40
C ARG A 81 7.69 13.85 5.10
N LEU A 82 6.79 12.90 4.83
CA LEU A 82 7.13 11.63 4.21
C LEU A 82 7.04 11.79 2.69
N LEU A 83 8.13 11.48 1.99
CA LEU A 83 8.18 11.43 0.54
C LEU A 83 8.40 9.97 0.13
N ALA A 84 7.46 9.39 -0.61
CA ALA A 84 7.55 8.03 -1.09
C ALA A 84 7.23 8.01 -2.59
N SER A 85 8.13 7.42 -3.36
CA SER A 85 8.03 7.35 -4.83
C SER A 85 8.48 5.97 -5.28
N ALA A 86 7.77 5.40 -6.24
CA ALA A 86 8.12 4.14 -6.88
C ALA A 86 7.99 4.28 -8.39
N SER A 87 8.93 3.72 -9.15
CA SER A 87 8.94 3.81 -10.62
C SER A 87 7.91 2.91 -11.29
N ARG A 88 7.54 1.80 -10.64
CA ARG A 88 6.61 0.79 -11.20
C ARG A 88 5.26 0.76 -10.50
N GLY A 89 5.21 0.89 -9.18
CA GLY A 89 3.96 0.91 -8.45
C GLY A 89 4.11 0.90 -6.92
N MET A 90 3.02 1.22 -6.23
CA MET A 90 2.90 1.12 -4.77
C MET A 90 1.68 0.26 -4.44
N ARG A 91 1.81 -0.66 -3.48
CA ARG A 91 0.72 -1.51 -2.99
C ARG A 91 0.68 -1.47 -1.47
N LEU A 92 -0.51 -1.26 -0.91
CA LEU A 92 -0.76 -1.31 0.53
C LEU A 92 -1.89 -2.31 0.77
N PHE A 93 -1.66 -3.24 1.69
CA PHE A 93 -2.62 -4.27 2.04
C PHE A 93 -2.73 -4.39 3.55
N VAL A 94 -3.98 -4.50 4.02
CA VAL A 94 -4.29 -4.68 5.43
C VAL A 94 -5.25 -5.86 5.54
N GLN A 95 -4.83 -6.92 6.25
CA GLN A 95 -5.63 -8.13 6.39
C GLN A 95 -6.84 -7.93 7.30
N SER A 96 -6.67 -7.20 8.41
CA SER A 96 -7.68 -7.01 9.45
C SER A 96 -7.61 -5.61 10.05
N MET A 97 -8.68 -5.16 10.70
CA MET A 97 -8.83 -3.82 11.31
C MET A 97 -8.85 -2.64 10.32
N GLY A 98 -8.63 -2.88 9.03
CA GLY A 98 -8.83 -1.90 7.97
C GLY A 98 -7.74 -0.83 7.86
N TRP A 99 -7.86 0.00 6.82
CA TRP A 99 -6.93 1.09 6.56
C TRP A 99 -7.58 2.44 6.92
N ARG A 100 -6.80 3.34 7.51
CA ARG A 100 -7.25 4.69 7.89
C ARG A 100 -6.29 5.73 7.31
N LEU A 101 -6.77 6.51 6.35
CA LEU A 101 -6.06 7.64 5.76
C LEU A 101 -6.75 8.94 6.21
N VAL A 102 -6.07 9.75 7.01
CA VAL A 102 -6.65 10.97 7.60
C VAL A 102 -5.66 12.12 7.49
N ALA A 103 -6.13 13.26 6.98
CA ALA A 103 -5.47 14.55 7.09
C ALA A 103 -6.23 15.40 8.11
N ALA A 104 -5.55 15.87 9.16
CA ALA A 104 -6.16 16.77 10.14
C ALA A 104 -6.36 18.20 9.60
N SER A 105 -5.52 18.59 8.65
CA SER A 105 -5.57 19.85 7.91
C SER A 105 -4.94 19.64 6.54
N GLY A 106 -5.43 20.37 5.54
CA GLY A 106 -5.03 20.21 4.15
C GLY A 106 -5.79 19.08 3.44
N ASP A 107 -5.62 19.03 2.13
CA ASP A 107 -6.41 18.17 1.25
C ASP A 107 -5.85 16.75 1.14
N ILE A 108 -6.73 15.81 0.82
CA ILE A 108 -6.35 14.48 0.32
C ILE A 108 -6.55 14.47 -1.19
N ASP A 109 -5.45 14.48 -1.93
CA ASP A 109 -5.44 14.36 -3.39
C ASP A 109 -5.25 12.91 -3.82
N VAL A 110 -6.23 12.35 -4.53
CA VAL A 110 -6.12 11.04 -5.20
C VAL A 110 -6.30 11.25 -6.69
N ARG A 111 -5.26 10.94 -7.48
CA ARG A 111 -5.23 11.22 -8.93
C ARG A 111 -4.64 10.05 -9.70
N ALA A 112 -5.32 9.65 -10.77
CA ALA A 112 -4.78 8.80 -11.83
C ALA A 112 -4.75 9.64 -13.12
N LEU A 113 -3.55 9.96 -13.62
CA LEU A 113 -3.39 10.93 -14.72
C LEU A 113 -3.65 10.34 -16.11
N LYS A 114 -3.47 9.02 -16.24
CA LYS A 114 -3.64 8.28 -17.49
C LYS A 114 -4.70 7.21 -17.37
N ASP A 115 -4.72 6.53 -16.22
CA ASP A 115 -5.56 5.38 -15.96
C ASP A 115 -6.73 5.70 -15.02
N SER A 116 -7.41 4.67 -14.53
CA SER A 116 -8.64 4.79 -13.75
C SER A 116 -8.42 4.78 -12.23
N ILE A 117 -9.37 5.39 -11.51
CA ILE A 117 -9.55 5.16 -10.08
C ILE A 117 -10.69 4.14 -9.91
N ASN A 118 -10.40 3.00 -9.29
CA ASN A 118 -11.40 1.99 -8.95
C ASN A 118 -11.67 2.03 -7.45
N LEU A 119 -12.91 2.35 -7.05
CA LEU A 119 -13.34 2.39 -5.66
C LEU A 119 -14.46 1.38 -5.44
N LEU A 120 -14.23 0.42 -4.53
CA LEU A 120 -15.18 -0.63 -4.20
C LEU A 120 -15.32 -0.76 -2.68
N ALA A 121 -16.56 -0.82 -2.20
CA ALA A 121 -16.90 -1.19 -0.83
C ALA A 121 -18.05 -2.18 -0.83
N LYS A 122 -17.98 -3.20 0.04
CA LYS A 122 -19.02 -4.24 0.13
C LYS A 122 -20.30 -3.75 0.83
N LEU A 123 -20.15 -2.83 1.78
CA LEU A 123 -21.27 -2.36 2.61
C LEU A 123 -21.73 -0.98 2.15
N ASN A 124 -21.01 0.07 2.52
CA ASN A 124 -21.42 1.44 2.26
C ASN A 124 -20.24 2.29 1.78
N ILE A 125 -20.55 3.31 0.97
CA ILE A 125 -19.68 4.44 0.66
C ILE A 125 -20.42 5.69 1.14
N THR A 126 -19.75 6.53 1.92
CA THR A 126 -20.33 7.76 2.46
C THR A 126 -19.46 8.95 2.08
N ALA A 127 -20.07 9.97 1.49
CA ALA A 127 -19.45 11.26 1.20
C ALA A 127 -20.28 12.36 1.83
N ASN A 128 -19.69 13.10 2.77
CA ASN A 128 -20.31 14.25 3.43
C ASN A 128 -19.43 15.47 3.21
N ALA A 129 -19.98 16.52 2.61
CA ALA A 129 -19.29 17.77 2.33
C ALA A 129 -20.32 18.88 2.06
N ASP A 130 -19.91 20.15 2.20
CA ASP A 130 -20.71 21.30 1.80
C ASP A 130 -21.06 21.27 0.30
N ARG A 131 -20.17 20.67 -0.53
CA ARG A 131 -20.38 20.44 -1.97
C ARG A 131 -19.71 19.15 -2.40
N ILE A 132 -20.44 18.35 -3.18
CA ILE A 132 -19.92 17.18 -3.90
C ILE A 132 -20.04 17.47 -5.40
N THR A 133 -18.92 17.48 -6.11
CA THR A 133 -18.88 17.63 -7.57
C THR A 133 -18.43 16.31 -8.18
N ILE A 134 -19.29 15.72 -9.00
CA ILE A 134 -18.98 14.55 -9.81
C ILE A 134 -19.11 14.98 -11.26
N THR A 135 -18.04 14.83 -12.05
CA THR A 135 -17.99 15.25 -13.44
C THR A 135 -17.41 14.14 -14.29
N ALA A 136 -18.06 13.85 -15.40
CA ALA A 136 -17.58 12.90 -16.39
C ALA A 136 -17.59 13.59 -17.76
N LYS A 137 -16.55 13.31 -18.57
CA LYS A 137 -16.42 13.91 -19.91
C LYS A 137 -17.41 13.30 -20.91
N THR A 138 -17.62 12.00 -20.83
CA THR A 138 -18.44 11.24 -21.80
C THR A 138 -19.79 10.88 -21.21
N GLU A 139 -19.78 10.26 -20.03
CA GLU A 139 -20.99 9.70 -19.44
C GLU A 139 -20.87 9.57 -17.92
N LEU A 140 -21.93 9.94 -17.19
CA LEU A 140 -22.09 9.68 -15.77
C LEU A 140 -23.28 8.73 -15.58
N VAL A 141 -23.06 7.60 -14.92
CA VAL A 141 -24.10 6.61 -14.58
C VAL A 141 -24.20 6.48 -13.07
N ILE A 142 -25.41 6.66 -12.54
CA ILE A 142 -25.74 6.43 -11.12
C ILE A 142 -26.79 5.32 -11.08
N GLN A 143 -26.46 4.17 -10.50
CA GLN A 143 -27.31 2.99 -10.52
C GLN A 143 -27.40 2.30 -9.15
N GLY A 144 -28.58 1.78 -8.83
CA GLY A 144 -28.82 0.96 -7.64
C GLY A 144 -30.20 0.30 -7.67
N GLY A 145 -30.31 -0.93 -7.15
CA GLY A 145 -31.61 -1.60 -6.94
C GLY A 145 -32.49 -1.73 -8.20
N GLY A 146 -31.90 -1.88 -9.39
CA GLY A 146 -32.64 -1.95 -10.65
C GLY A 146 -33.16 -0.60 -11.17
N SER A 147 -32.67 0.51 -10.62
CA SER A 147 -32.90 1.87 -11.11
C SER A 147 -31.59 2.54 -11.50
N ALA A 148 -31.62 3.41 -12.50
CA ALA A 148 -30.46 4.15 -12.98
C ALA A 148 -30.82 5.56 -13.46
N THR A 149 -29.87 6.48 -13.34
CA THR A 149 -29.86 7.78 -14.04
C THR A 149 -28.55 7.92 -14.79
N THR A 150 -28.67 8.22 -16.09
CA THR A 150 -27.53 8.38 -16.99
C THR A 150 -27.51 9.80 -17.57
N TYR A 151 -26.35 10.44 -17.57
CA TYR A 151 -26.09 11.76 -18.13
C TYR A 151 -25.03 11.63 -19.24
N ASN A 152 -25.37 11.99 -20.47
CA ASN A 152 -24.42 11.98 -21.59
C ASN A 152 -24.85 13.01 -22.67
N ALA A 153 -24.16 13.01 -23.82
CA ALA A 153 -24.43 13.96 -24.92
C ALA A 153 -25.86 13.85 -25.51
N GLY A 154 -26.55 12.72 -25.31
CA GLY A 154 -27.94 12.54 -25.73
C GLY A 154 -28.98 13.10 -24.76
N GLY A 155 -28.57 13.54 -23.57
CA GLY A 155 -29.45 14.12 -22.54
C GLY A 155 -29.38 13.36 -21.21
N ILE A 156 -30.48 13.42 -20.45
CA ILE A 156 -30.64 12.76 -19.15
C ILE A 156 -31.71 11.68 -19.29
N THR A 157 -31.37 10.44 -18.93
CA THR A 157 -32.29 9.30 -18.97
C THR A 157 -32.47 8.71 -17.57
N HIS A 158 -33.72 8.55 -17.15
CA HIS A 158 -34.10 7.84 -15.93
C HIS A 158 -34.74 6.50 -16.31
N ALA A 159 -34.24 5.41 -15.74
CA ALA A 159 -34.76 4.07 -15.95
C ALA A 159 -35.01 3.39 -14.59
N THR A 160 -36.15 2.73 -14.43
CA THR A 160 -36.46 1.95 -13.24
C THR A 160 -37.41 0.80 -13.57
N SER A 161 -37.26 -0.32 -12.87
CA SER A 161 -38.20 -1.44 -12.90
C SER A 161 -39.42 -1.22 -11.99
N GLY A 162 -39.37 -0.23 -11.10
CA GLY A 162 -40.45 0.15 -10.19
C GLY A 162 -41.17 1.44 -10.61
N PRO A 163 -42.04 1.98 -9.75
CA PRO A 163 -42.66 3.28 -9.98
C PRO A 163 -41.63 4.42 -9.88
N TYR A 164 -41.75 5.42 -10.76
CA TYR A 164 -41.02 6.69 -10.67
C TYR A 164 -41.93 7.75 -10.04
N THR A 165 -41.51 8.31 -8.90
CA THR A 165 -42.25 9.39 -8.20
C THR A 165 -41.39 10.65 -8.15
N ALA A 166 -41.97 11.78 -8.52
CA ALA A 166 -41.33 13.09 -8.45
C ALA A 166 -42.18 14.05 -7.60
N HIS A 167 -41.53 14.71 -6.63
CA HIS A 167 -42.15 15.69 -5.75
C HIS A 167 -41.61 17.09 -6.07
N ALA A 168 -42.51 18.07 -6.19
CA ALA A 168 -42.14 19.48 -6.42
C ALA A 168 -41.94 20.26 -5.10
N ALA A 169 -42.42 19.72 -3.99
CA ALA A 169 -42.17 20.18 -2.63
C ALA A 169 -42.01 18.94 -1.73
N ASN A 170 -41.16 19.04 -0.70
CA ASN A 170 -40.93 17.97 0.27
C ASN A 170 -42.13 17.75 1.19
#